data_AF-A0A955Y310-F1
#
_entry.id   AF-A0A955Y310-F1
#
_cell.length_a   1.000
_cell.length_b   1.000
_cell.length_c   1.000
_cell.angle_alpha   90.00
_cell.angle_beta   90.00
_cell.angle_gamma   90.00
#
_symmetry.space_group_name_H-M   'P 1'
#
loop_
_entity.id
_entity.type
_entity.pdbx_description
1 polymer ?
#
loop_
_entity_poly.entity_id
_entity_poly.type
_entity_poly.pdbx_seq_one_letter_code
_entity_poly.pdbx_strand_id
1 'polypeptide(L)'
;MFILAGPTWIQLLGGYLTPLARSWRMYKLVGIANCEVRYERSLPDGRTEPVDRMAVLGADRPRNHGMYRLANAQTVRQHSQALCKALGPGADLRLHARCPSLEGWTVIDEGHASVCR
;
A
#
# COMPACT_ATOMS: atom_id res chain seq x y z
N MET A 1 -12.56 -52.46 13.03
CA MET A 1 -12.35 -51.03 13.36
C MET A 1 -11.09 -50.59 12.65
N PHE A 2 -11.24 -49.98 11.47
CA PHE A 2 -10.10 -49.52 10.66
C PHE A 2 -9.92 -48.01 10.92
N ILE A 3 -8.82 -47.65 11.56
CA ILE A 3 -8.40 -46.25 11.70
C ILE A 3 -7.80 -45.86 10.35
N LEU A 4 -8.55 -45.06 9.58
CA LEU A 4 -8.05 -44.36 8.40
C LEU A 4 -6.93 -43.41 8.85
N ALA A 5 -5.68 -43.85 8.69
CA ALA A 5 -4.53 -42.97 8.79
C ALA A 5 -4.65 -41.89 7.70
N GLY A 6 -4.91 -40.65 8.13
CA GLY A 6 -4.93 -39.47 7.27
C GLY A 6 -3.62 -39.30 6.51
N PRO A 7 -3.63 -38.55 5.40
CA PRO A 7 -2.61 -38.62 4.36
C PRO A 7 -1.25 -38.17 4.89
N THR A 8 -0.34 -39.13 5.04
CA THR A 8 1.07 -38.93 5.45
C THR A 8 1.86 -38.03 4.49
N TRP A 9 1.32 -37.73 3.30
CA TRP A 9 1.96 -36.88 2.31
C TRP A 9 1.84 -35.37 2.58
N ILE A 10 0.93 -34.94 3.45
CA ILE A 10 0.79 -33.50 3.79
C ILE A 10 1.89 -33.05 4.76
N GLN A 11 2.47 -33.96 5.55
CA GLN A 11 3.48 -33.59 6.56
C GLN A 11 4.91 -33.50 5.99
N LEU A 12 5.21 -34.22 4.91
CA LEU A 12 6.56 -34.22 4.31
C LEU A 12 6.85 -32.99 3.42
N LEU A 13 5.81 -32.37 2.84
CA LEU A 13 5.95 -31.18 1.97
C LEU A 13 5.40 -29.89 2.60
N GLY A 14 4.69 -29.98 3.74
CA GLY A 14 4.05 -28.83 4.39
C GLY A 14 4.65 -28.38 5.73
N GLY A 15 5.55 -29.16 6.35
CA GLY A 15 6.00 -28.97 7.74
C GLY A 15 7.41 -28.39 7.95
N TYR A 16 8.26 -28.34 6.93
CA TYR A 16 9.66 -27.93 7.07
C TYR A 16 10.02 -26.71 6.21
N LEU A 17 9.36 -25.57 6.44
CA LEU A 17 10.06 -24.32 6.20
C LEU A 17 11.05 -24.17 7.35
N THR A 18 12.33 -24.44 7.07
CA THR A 18 13.43 -24.20 8.03
C THR A 18 13.30 -22.80 8.63
N PRO A 19 13.77 -22.55 9.86
CA PRO A 19 13.70 -21.22 10.48
C PRO A 19 14.20 -20.09 9.56
N LEU A 20 15.21 -20.39 8.71
CA LEU A 20 15.68 -19.51 7.64
C LEU A 20 14.68 -19.32 6.50
N ALA A 21 14.07 -20.37 5.96
CA ALA A 21 13.06 -20.23 4.91
C ALA A 21 11.79 -19.52 5.45
N ARG A 22 11.43 -19.79 6.70
CA ARG A 22 10.33 -19.14 7.40
C ARG A 22 10.64 -17.67 7.67
N SER A 23 11.86 -17.35 8.13
CA SER A 23 12.28 -15.95 8.32
C SER A 23 12.35 -15.21 6.98
N TRP A 24 12.92 -15.81 5.94
CA TRP A 24 12.98 -15.22 4.59
C TRP A 24 11.58 -14.95 4.03
N ARG A 25 10.63 -15.88 4.23
CA ARG A 25 9.22 -15.69 3.83
C ARG A 25 8.51 -14.64 4.69
N MET A 26 8.82 -14.54 5.99
CA MET A 26 8.33 -13.45 6.86
C MET A 26 8.90 -12.09 6.45
N TYR A 27 10.21 -11.98 6.19
CA TYR A 27 10.85 -10.77 5.65
C TYR A 27 10.26 -10.38 4.31
N LYS A 28 10.01 -11.36 3.42
CA LYS A 28 9.33 -11.13 2.14
C LYS A 28 7.90 -10.65 2.33
N LEU A 29 7.13 -11.23 3.26
CA LEU A 29 5.76 -10.80 3.57
C LEU A 29 5.71 -9.40 4.20
N VAL A 30 6.63 -9.08 5.13
CA VAL A 30 6.76 -7.73 5.72
C VAL A 30 7.19 -6.71 4.67
N GLY A 31 8.07 -7.10 3.75
CA GLY A 31 8.48 -6.30 2.59
C GLY A 31 7.37 -6.11 1.56
N ILE A 32 6.43 -7.05 1.45
CA ILE A 32 5.22 -6.98 0.59
C ILE A 32 4.07 -6.21 1.26
N ALA A 33 4.20 -5.90 2.55
CA ALA A 33 3.06 -5.42 3.31
C ALA A 33 2.70 -3.95 3.07
N ASN A 34 3.53 -3.13 2.42
CA ASN A 34 3.30 -1.69 2.37
C ASN A 34 3.67 -1.05 1.03
N CYS A 35 2.65 -0.48 0.36
CA CYS A 35 2.82 0.44 -0.74
C CYS A 35 3.45 1.75 -0.25
N GLU A 36 4.35 2.25 -1.07
CA GLU A 36 4.89 3.60 -1.00
C GLU A 36 3.92 4.54 -1.69
N VAL A 37 3.46 5.57 -0.98
CA VAL A 37 2.48 6.53 -1.50
C VAL A 37 2.89 7.96 -1.19
N ARG A 38 2.83 8.81 -2.23
CA ARG A 38 2.97 10.26 -2.15
C ARG A 38 1.81 10.93 -2.88
N TYR A 39 1.28 11.99 -2.30
CA TYR A 39 0.21 12.81 -2.88
C TYR A 39 0.72 14.20 -3.18
N GLU A 40 0.35 14.73 -4.34
CA GLU A 40 0.66 16.09 -4.75
C GLU A 40 -0.63 16.77 -5.23
N ARG A 41 -0.75 18.07 -4.98
CA ARG A 41 -1.85 18.88 -5.50
C ARG A 41 -1.32 19.75 -6.62
N SER A 42 -2.00 19.76 -7.76
CA SER A 42 -1.74 20.76 -8.79
C SER A 42 -2.50 22.04 -8.45
N LEU A 43 -1.78 23.16 -8.48
CA LEU A 43 -2.33 24.50 -8.31
C LEU A 43 -2.78 25.08 -9.67
N PRO A 44 -3.67 26.09 -9.68
CA PRO A 44 -4.13 26.74 -10.91
C PRO A 44 -3.00 27.42 -11.72
N ASP A 45 -1.90 27.76 -11.06
CA ASP A 45 -0.71 28.35 -11.68
C ASP A 45 0.26 27.31 -12.27
N GLY A 46 -0.12 26.04 -12.27
CA GLY A 46 0.67 24.93 -12.80
C GLY A 46 1.73 24.38 -11.84
N ARG A 47 1.89 24.95 -10.64
CA ARG A 47 2.80 24.40 -9.63
C ARG A 47 2.19 23.17 -8.96
N THR A 48 3.06 22.31 -8.41
CA THR A 48 2.65 21.15 -7.62
C THR A 48 3.16 21.27 -6.18
N GLU A 49 2.31 20.95 -5.22
CA GLU A 49 2.65 20.99 -3.79
C GLU A 49 2.39 19.63 -3.13
N PRO A 50 3.29 19.14 -2.26
CA PRO A 50 3.08 17.90 -1.54
C PRO A 50 1.89 18.02 -0.59
N VAL A 51 1.00 17.03 -0.61
CA VAL A 51 -0.20 17.01 0.25
C VAL A 51 0.08 16.25 1.53
N ASP A 52 -0.05 16.93 2.66
CA ASP A 52 -0.13 16.27 3.96
C ASP A 52 -1.54 15.70 4.17
N ARG A 53 -1.69 14.43 3.82
CA ARG A 53 -2.96 13.69 3.96
C ARG A 53 -3.52 13.67 5.39
N MET A 54 -2.66 13.66 6.41
CA MET A 54 -3.12 13.60 7.80
C MET A 54 -3.71 14.93 8.20
N ALA A 55 -3.08 16.03 7.79
CA ALA A 55 -3.64 17.37 7.94
C ALA A 55 -4.97 17.52 7.18
N VAL A 56 -5.04 17.04 5.94
CA VAL A 56 -6.28 17.08 5.14
C VAL A 56 -7.41 16.25 5.77
N LEU A 57 -7.10 15.12 6.41
CA LEU A 57 -8.07 14.26 7.08
C LEU A 57 -8.33 14.63 8.55
N GLY A 58 -7.78 15.76 9.03
CA GLY A 58 -7.98 16.23 10.42
C GLY A 58 -7.36 15.33 11.49
N ALA A 59 -6.31 14.56 11.15
CA ALA A 59 -5.62 13.69 12.08
C ALA A 59 -4.40 14.41 12.71
N ASP A 60 -4.54 14.86 13.96
CA ASP A 60 -3.52 15.57 14.74
C ASP A 60 -2.37 14.67 15.25
N ARG A 61 -1.67 13.96 14.35
CA ARG A 61 -0.48 13.18 14.71
C ARG A 61 0.80 13.81 14.16
N PRO A 62 1.95 13.63 14.86
CA PRO A 62 3.19 14.32 14.54
C PRO A 62 3.59 14.13 13.07
N ARG A 63 3.89 15.28 12.45
CA ARG A 63 4.14 15.46 11.02
C ARG A 63 5.37 14.70 10.59
N ASN A 64 5.17 13.59 9.91
CA ASN A 64 6.22 13.00 9.11
C ASN A 64 5.75 13.05 7.66
N HIS A 65 6.08 14.14 6.97
CA HIS A 65 5.73 14.41 5.57
C HIS A 65 6.31 13.38 4.57
N GLY A 66 6.98 12.35 5.08
CA GLY A 66 7.55 11.26 4.32
C GLY A 66 6.51 10.22 3.94
N MET A 67 6.56 9.85 2.66
CA MET A 67 6.17 8.58 2.07
C MET A 67 5.52 7.59 3.05
N TYR A 68 4.21 7.41 2.91
CA TYR A 68 3.43 6.68 3.90
C TYR A 68 3.15 5.25 3.45
N ARG A 69 3.25 4.32 4.40
CA ARG A 69 3.00 2.89 4.22
C ARG A 69 1.50 2.62 4.23
N LEU A 70 0.94 2.25 3.07
CA LEU A 70 -0.45 1.76 2.94
C LEU A 70 -0.46 0.28 2.57
N ALA A 71 -1.32 -0.52 3.21
CA ALA A 71 -1.18 -1.98 3.20
C ALA A 71 -1.33 -2.65 1.83
N ASN A 72 -2.11 -2.06 0.92
CA ASN A 72 -2.36 -2.60 -0.42
C ASN A 72 -3.02 -1.53 -1.32
N ALA A 73 -3.07 -1.80 -2.63
CA ALA A 73 -3.65 -0.91 -3.63
C ALA A 73 -5.13 -0.55 -3.37
N GLN A 74 -5.92 -1.45 -2.77
CA GLN A 74 -7.30 -1.16 -2.40
C GLN A 74 -7.38 -0.08 -1.30
N THR A 75 -6.50 -0.18 -0.30
CA THR A 75 -6.37 0.81 0.77
C THR A 75 -5.91 2.16 0.21
N VAL A 76 -5.00 2.15 -0.77
CA VAL A 76 -4.59 3.37 -1.50
C VAL A 76 -5.79 4.04 -2.15
N ARG A 77 -6.64 3.29 -2.88
CA ARG A 77 -7.84 3.84 -3.53
C ARG A 77 -8.82 4.45 -2.53
N GLN A 78 -9.11 3.73 -1.44
CA GLN A 78 -10.02 4.23 -0.39
C GLN A 78 -9.48 5.52 0.26
N HIS A 79 -8.17 5.59 0.53
CA HIS A 79 -7.53 6.79 1.04
C HIS A 79 -7.60 7.96 0.06
N SER A 80 -7.34 7.72 -1.22
CA SER A 80 -7.44 8.74 -2.26
C SER A 80 -8.86 9.31 -2.34
N GLN A 81 -9.89 8.47 -2.27
CA GLN A 81 -11.29 8.92 -2.25
C GLN A 81 -11.61 9.79 -1.02
N ALA A 82 -11.12 9.42 0.16
CA ALA A 82 -11.29 10.21 1.37
C ALA A 82 -10.62 11.59 1.24
N LEU A 83 -9.42 11.64 0.64
CA LEU A 83 -8.72 12.89 0.37
C LEU A 83 -9.46 13.77 -0.64
N CYS A 84 -9.96 13.19 -1.72
CA CYS A 84 -10.74 13.93 -2.71
C CYS A 84 -12.01 14.54 -2.09
N LYS A 85 -12.70 13.79 -1.23
CA LYS A 85 -13.85 14.31 -0.49
C LYS A 85 -13.47 15.46 0.43
N ALA A 86 -12.33 15.38 1.11
CA ALA A 86 -11.86 16.41 2.04
C ALA A 86 -11.35 17.67 1.32
N LEU A 87 -10.69 17.52 0.16
CA LEU A 87 -10.17 18.63 -0.65
C LEU A 87 -11.28 19.38 -1.40
N GLY A 88 -12.44 18.74 -1.59
CA GLY A 88 -13.61 19.33 -2.23
C GLY A 88 -13.61 19.17 -3.77
N PRO A 89 -14.73 19.55 -4.41
CA PRO A 89 -14.91 19.41 -5.85
C PRO A 89 -13.90 20.28 -6.64
N GLY A 90 -13.36 19.73 -7.72
CA GLY A 90 -12.39 20.42 -8.59
C GLY A 90 -10.94 20.36 -8.09
N ALA A 91 -10.64 19.63 -7.01
CA ALA A 91 -9.27 19.41 -6.57
C ALA A 91 -8.50 18.53 -7.58
N ASP A 92 -7.35 18.99 -8.05
CA ASP A 92 -6.42 18.16 -8.82
C ASP A 92 -5.41 17.48 -7.88
N LEU A 93 -5.74 16.26 -7.45
CA LEU A 93 -4.88 15.41 -6.63
C LEU A 93 -4.16 14.38 -7.49
N ARG A 94 -2.83 14.37 -7.48
CA ARG A 94 -1.98 13.41 -8.18
C ARG A 94 -1.42 12.39 -7.20
N LEU A 95 -1.50 11.12 -7.58
CA LEU A 95 -1.05 9.99 -6.77
C LEU A 95 0.22 9.41 -7.38
N HIS A 96 1.28 9.34 -6.59
CA HIS A 96 2.45 8.53 -6.91
C HIS A 96 2.43 7.33 -5.98
N ALA A 97 2.18 6.15 -6.52
CA ALA A 97 2.07 4.93 -5.73
C ALA A 97 2.79 3.76 -6.39
N ARG A 98 3.59 3.05 -5.59
CA ARG A 98 4.15 1.75 -5.96
C ARG A 98 3.98 0.77 -4.82
N CYS A 99 3.57 -0.44 -5.15
CA CYS A 99 3.39 -1.52 -4.19
C CYS A 99 4.43 -2.62 -4.42
N PRO A 100 4.98 -3.21 -3.36
CA PRO A 100 5.84 -4.37 -3.47
C PRO A 100 5.05 -5.60 -3.95
N SER A 101 5.65 -6.37 -4.86
CA SER A 101 5.14 -7.62 -5.43
C SER A 101 6.20 -8.72 -5.32
N LEU A 102 5.86 -9.96 -5.70
CA LEU A 102 6.83 -11.07 -5.69
C LEU A 102 8.01 -10.86 -6.65
N GLU A 103 7.83 -9.98 -7.64
CA GLU A 103 8.76 -9.71 -8.74
C GLU A 103 9.50 -8.36 -8.57
N GLY A 104 9.18 -7.58 -7.53
CA GLY A 104 9.81 -6.28 -7.28
C GLY A 104 8.79 -5.21 -6.91
N TRP A 105 8.95 -4.00 -7.44
CA TRP A 105 7.98 -2.92 -7.25
C TRP A 105 7.03 -2.86 -8.43
N THR A 106 5.74 -2.91 -8.17
CA THR A 106 4.68 -2.67 -9.15
C THR A 106 4.18 -1.24 -8.99
N VAL A 107 4.35 -0.43 -10.03
CA VAL A 107 3.80 0.93 -10.08
C VAL A 107 2.28 0.84 -10.20
N ILE A 108 1.57 1.54 -9.31
CA ILE A 108 0.11 1.63 -9.30
C ILE A 108 -0.32 2.92 -9.99
N ASP A 109 0.38 4.02 -9.75
CA ASP A 109 0.14 5.33 -10.36
C ASP A 109 1.42 6.18 -10.32
N GLU A 110 1.61 7.01 -11.36
CA GLU A 110 2.77 7.90 -11.54
C GLU A 110 2.37 9.39 -11.49
N GLY A 111 1.12 9.70 -11.14
CA GLY A 111 0.64 11.06 -10.98
C GLY A 111 0.38 11.79 -12.31
N HIS A 112 0.18 11.06 -13.41
CA HIS A 112 -0.11 11.65 -14.73
C HIS A 112 -1.50 12.30 -14.80
N ALA A 113 -2.43 11.83 -13.98
CA ALA A 113 -3.80 12.31 -13.97
C ALA A 113 -4.33 12.47 -12.54
N SER A 114 -5.34 13.33 -12.42
CA SER A 114 -6.05 13.50 -11.17
C SER A 114 -6.79 12.24 -10.75
N VAL A 115 -6.66 11.87 -9.48
CA VAL A 115 -7.41 10.76 -8.86
C VAL A 115 -8.77 11.18 -8.29
N CYS A 116 -9.10 12.48 -8.33
CA CYS A 116 -10.36 13.04 -7.81
C CYS A 116 -11.47 13.19 -8.86
N ARG A 117 -11.56 12.24 -9.80
CA ARG A 117 -12.62 12.19 -10.80
C ARG A 117 -13.93 11.66 -10.26
#